data_AF-A0A060CJ10-F1
#
_entry.id   AF-A0A060CJ10-F1
#
_cell.length_a   1.000
_cell.length_b   1.000
_cell.length_c   1.000
_cell.angle_alpha   90.00
_cell.angle_beta   90.00
_cell.angle_gamma   90.00
#
_symmetry.space_group_name_H-M   'P 1'
#
loop_
_entity.id
_entity.type
_entity.pdbx_description
1 polymer ?
#
loop_
_entity_poly.entity_id
_entity_poly.type
_entity_poly.pdbx_seq_one_letter_code
_entity_poly.pdbx_strand_id
1 'polypeptide(L)'
;MWECPDFFELDGTHVLMMSPVGMDAEDIRYRNAFQTGYVCGPFDYGRMAFGHGAFEELDRGHDFYATQTFTAPDGRRICMAWMDMWHSDFPEQKEGWAGMLTLPRELHVVNGRLR
;
A
#
# COMPACT_ATOMS: atom_id res chain seq x y z
N MET A 1 -13.31 0.36 -7.09
CA MET A 1 -12.21 0.78 -8.00
C MET A 1 -10.90 0.36 -7.36
N TRP A 2 -9.87 0.00 -8.12
CA TRP A 2 -8.51 -0.21 -7.58
C TRP A 2 -7.60 0.90 -8.09
N GLU A 3 -7.19 1.79 -7.19
CA GLU A 3 -6.32 2.92 -7.48
C GLU A 3 -4.86 2.57 -7.17
N CYS A 4 -3.94 3.36 -7.74
CA CYS A 4 -2.50 3.29 -7.47
C CYS A 4 -1.92 1.85 -7.46
N PRO A 5 -2.17 1.03 -8.50
CA PRO A 5 -1.62 -0.32 -8.54
C PRO A 5 -0.10 -0.27 -8.73
N ASP A 6 0.61 -1.14 -8.00
CA ASP A 6 2.05 -1.34 -8.11
C ASP A 6 2.34 -2.84 -8.01
N PHE A 7 3.09 -3.38 -8.97
CA PHE A 7 3.36 -4.82 -9.08
C PHE A 7 4.86 -5.07 -9.24
N PHE A 8 5.43 -5.83 -8.31
CA PHE A 8 6.87 -6.06 -8.27
C PHE A 8 7.24 -7.39 -7.62
N GLU A 9 8.45 -7.87 -7.93
CA GLU A 9 9.10 -8.96 -7.21
C GLU A 9 9.92 -8.39 -6.04
N LEU A 10 9.82 -9.04 -4.88
CA LEU A 10 10.58 -8.73 -3.66
C LEU A 10 10.80 -10.01 -2.86
N ASP A 11 12.04 -10.27 -2.45
CA ASP A 11 12.45 -11.43 -1.64
C ASP A 11 11.91 -12.78 -2.15
N GLY A 12 11.89 -12.96 -3.47
CA GLY A 12 11.49 -14.21 -4.13
C GLY A 12 9.99 -14.45 -4.26
N THR A 13 9.16 -13.44 -4.01
CA THR A 13 7.71 -13.48 -4.30
C THR A 13 7.25 -12.23 -5.04
N HIS A 14 6.11 -12.30 -5.72
CA HIS A 14 5.45 -11.13 -6.28
C HIS A 14 4.50 -10.49 -5.27
N VAL A 15 4.43 -9.17 -5.34
CA VAL A 15 3.59 -8.30 -4.54
C VAL A 15 2.73 -7.48 -5.49
N LEU A 16 1.41 -7.51 -5.31
CA LEU A 16 0.50 -6.52 -5.89
C LEU A 16 0.03 -5.62 -4.75
N MET A 17 0.49 -4.38 -4.79
CA MET A 17 0.05 -3.31 -3.91
C MET A 17 -0.97 -2.46 -4.64
N MET A 18 -2.00 -2.00 -3.92
CA MET A 18 -3.10 -1.26 -4.50
C MET A 18 -3.89 -0.52 -3.43
N SER A 19 -4.67 0.45 -3.88
CA SER A 19 -5.57 1.23 -3.04
C SER A 19 -7.03 0.98 -3.43
N PRO A 20 -7.67 -0.08 -2.88
CA PRO A 20 -9.06 -0.38 -3.20
C PRO A 20 -10.02 0.62 -2.53
N VAL A 21 -10.95 1.11 -3.35
CA VAL A 21 -12.08 1.95 -2.96
C VAL A 21 -13.33 1.10 -2.82
N GLY A 22 -14.00 1.22 -1.66
CA GLY A 22 -15.29 0.59 -1.38
C GLY A 22 -15.23 -0.75 -0.64
N MET A 23 -14.20 -0.98 0.17
CA MET A 23 -14.19 -2.11 1.09
C MET A 23 -15.00 -1.80 2.36
N ASP A 24 -15.70 -2.79 2.88
CA ASP A 24 -16.38 -2.67 4.17
C ASP A 24 -15.38 -2.79 5.32
N ALA A 25 -15.62 -2.03 6.39
CA ALA A 25 -14.86 -2.15 7.63
C ALA A 25 -15.14 -3.50 8.32
N GLU A 26 -14.09 -4.14 8.85
CA GLU A 26 -14.19 -5.44 9.54
C GLU A 26 -13.48 -5.40 10.89
N ASP A 27 -14.23 -5.42 11.99
CA ASP A 27 -13.68 -5.29 13.36
C ASP A 27 -12.69 -4.13 13.48
N ILE A 28 -11.39 -4.37 13.61
CA ILE A 28 -10.36 -3.32 13.70
C ILE A 28 -9.67 -3.02 12.34
N ARG A 29 -10.10 -3.67 11.26
CA ARG A 29 -9.52 -3.56 9.92
C ARG A 29 -10.34 -2.63 9.02
N TYR A 30 -9.67 -2.05 8.03
CA TYR A 30 -10.25 -1.29 6.93
C TYR A 30 -11.10 -0.11 7.42
N ARG A 31 -10.62 0.56 8.47
CA ARG A 31 -11.38 1.63 9.16
C ARG A 31 -11.30 2.99 8.48
N ASN A 32 -10.31 3.18 7.60
CA ASN A 32 -10.19 4.40 6.80
C ASN A 32 -11.29 4.47 5.72
N ALA A 33 -11.51 5.65 5.15
CA ALA A 33 -12.51 5.82 4.08
C ALA A 33 -12.22 4.89 2.89
N PHE A 34 -10.95 4.82 2.47
CA PHE A 34 -10.43 3.88 1.48
C PHE A 34 -9.15 3.22 2.00
N GLN A 35 -8.78 2.08 1.42
CA GLN A 35 -7.72 1.23 1.95
C GLN A 35 -6.49 1.27 1.05
N THR A 36 -5.32 1.06 1.64
CA THR A 36 -4.10 0.70 0.91
C THR A 36 -3.50 -0.56 1.50
N GLY A 37 -3.22 -1.52 0.64
CA GLY A 37 -2.74 -2.82 1.06
C GLY A 37 -2.17 -3.61 -0.09
N TYR A 38 -1.94 -4.88 0.16
CA TYR A 38 -1.24 -5.74 -0.77
C TYR A 38 -1.72 -7.19 -0.68
N VAL A 39 -1.42 -7.93 -1.74
CA VAL A 39 -1.43 -9.40 -1.75
C VAL A 39 -0.06 -9.89 -2.20
N CYS A 40 0.37 -11.04 -1.67
CA CYS A 40 1.62 -11.70 -2.05
C CYS A 40 1.33 -13.08 -2.67
N GLY A 41 2.17 -13.49 -3.62
CA GLY A 41 2.16 -14.85 -4.15
C GLY A 41 3.05 -15.06 -5.37
N PRO A 42 3.10 -16.28 -5.92
CA PRO A 42 3.76 -16.57 -7.19
C PRO A 42 3.03 -15.95 -8.39
N PHE A 43 3.82 -15.43 -9.33
CA PHE A 43 3.34 -15.03 -10.66
C PHE A 43 3.84 -15.97 -11.75
N ASP A 44 2.93 -16.57 -12.51
CA ASP A 44 3.22 -17.37 -13.70
C ASP A 44 3.22 -16.47 -14.93
N TYR A 45 4.41 -16.10 -15.39
CA TYR A 45 4.60 -15.27 -16.60
C TYR A 45 4.15 -15.96 -17.89
N GLY A 46 4.12 -17.29 -17.95
CA GLY A 46 3.65 -18.02 -19.13
C GLY A 46 2.13 -17.97 -19.27
N ARG A 47 1.42 -17.97 -18.14
CA ARG A 47 -0.05 -17.91 -18.09
C ARG A 47 -0.61 -16.51 -17.79
N MET A 48 0.25 -15.55 -17.44
CA MET A 48 -0.13 -14.25 -16.90
C MET A 48 -1.08 -14.39 -15.69
N ALA A 49 -0.79 -15.35 -14.82
CA ALA A 49 -1.66 -15.73 -13.70
C ALA A 49 -0.97 -15.44 -12.37
N PHE A 50 -1.69 -14.79 -11.47
CA PHE A 50 -1.19 -14.43 -10.14
C PHE A 50 -1.88 -15.27 -9.07
N GLY A 51 -1.17 -16.25 -8.52
CA GLY A 51 -1.69 -17.10 -7.43
C GLY A 51 -1.41 -16.43 -6.10
N HIS A 52 -2.32 -15.58 -5.63
CA HIS A 52 -2.07 -14.74 -4.45
C HIS A 52 -2.84 -15.17 -3.19
N GLY A 53 -2.34 -14.75 -2.03
CA GLY A 53 -3.00 -14.91 -0.74
C GLY A 53 -4.11 -13.88 -0.47
N ALA A 54 -4.50 -13.76 0.81
CA ALA A 54 -5.47 -12.77 1.26
C ALA A 54 -4.90 -11.34 1.22
N PHE A 55 -5.80 -10.35 1.13
CA PHE A 55 -5.44 -8.94 1.20
C PHE A 55 -5.08 -8.53 2.63
N GLU A 56 -3.97 -7.80 2.76
CA GLU A 56 -3.44 -7.29 4.01
C GLU A 56 -3.26 -5.78 3.92
N GLU A 57 -3.68 -5.04 4.96
CA GLU A 57 -3.44 -3.60 5.05
C GLU A 57 -1.94 -3.35 5.21
N LEU A 58 -1.40 -2.38 4.46
CA LEU A 58 0.01 -2.05 4.55
C LEU A 58 0.33 -1.24 5.80
N ASP A 59 -0.58 -0.34 6.17
CA ASP A 59 -0.51 0.50 7.36
C ASP A 59 -1.86 0.48 8.08
N ARG A 60 -1.84 0.57 9.41
CA ARG A 60 -3.03 0.56 10.29
C ARG A 60 -3.30 1.92 10.95
N GLY A 61 -2.60 2.96 10.51
CA GLY A 61 -2.80 4.33 10.92
C GLY A 61 -4.04 4.96 10.27
N HIS A 62 -4.44 6.10 10.82
CA HIS A 62 -5.64 6.83 10.40
C HIS A 62 -5.47 7.51 9.03
N ASP A 63 -4.23 7.86 8.66
CA ASP A 63 -3.89 8.71 7.52
C ASP A 63 -2.78 8.07 6.69
N PHE A 64 -3.18 7.15 5.81
CA PHE A 64 -2.27 6.43 4.91
C PHE A 64 -3.02 5.94 3.67
N TYR A 65 -2.64 6.45 2.49
CA TYR A 65 -3.25 6.07 1.21
C TYR A 65 -2.29 6.21 0.03
N ALA A 66 -2.66 5.66 -1.13
CA ALA A 66 -2.03 5.92 -2.43
C ALA A 66 -0.50 5.75 -2.44
N THR A 67 -0.05 4.55 -2.08
CA THR A 67 1.38 4.20 -2.09
C THR A 67 1.97 4.15 -3.49
N GLN A 68 3.25 4.48 -3.58
CA GLN A 68 4.09 4.15 -4.74
C GLN A 68 5.44 3.61 -4.26
N THR A 69 5.97 2.63 -4.98
CA THR A 69 7.30 2.10 -4.73
C THR A 69 8.26 2.29 -5.90
N PHE A 70 9.56 2.25 -5.60
CA PHE A 70 10.61 2.19 -6.61
C PHE A 70 11.82 1.43 -6.07
N THR A 71 12.66 0.93 -6.98
CA THR A 71 13.95 0.34 -6.63
C THR A 71 15.01 1.44 -6.63
N ALA A 72 15.65 1.66 -5.47
CA ALA A 72 16.77 2.58 -5.35
C ALA A 72 18.03 2.02 -6.06
N PRO A 73 19.03 2.85 -6.40
CA PRO A 73 20.25 2.39 -7.08
C PRO A 73 21.05 1.32 -6.33
N ASP A 74 20.87 1.22 -5.00
CA ASP A 74 21.48 0.20 -4.14
C ASP A 74 20.66 -1.09 -4.04
N GLY A 75 19.57 -1.21 -4.82
CA GLY A 75 18.74 -2.40 -4.92
C GLY A 75 17.56 -2.45 -3.94
N ARG A 76 17.48 -1.51 -2.99
CA ARG A 76 16.39 -1.49 -2.01
C ARG A 76 15.06 -1.10 -2.65
N ARG A 77 13.98 -1.75 -2.23
CA ARG A 77 12.61 -1.34 -2.56
C ARG A 77 12.14 -0.30 -1.56
N ILE A 78 11.93 0.92 -2.01
CA ILE A 78 11.49 2.04 -1.18
C ILE A 78 10.02 2.33 -1.46
N CYS A 79 9.23 2.51 -0.41
CA CYS A 79 7.82 2.86 -0.43
C CYS A 79 7.58 4.22 0.24
N MET A 80 6.73 5.03 -0.37
CA MET A 80 6.16 6.24 0.23
C MET A 80 4.65 6.25 -0.04
N ALA A 81 3.90 6.89 0.86
CA ALA A 81 2.45 7.03 0.75
C ALA A 81 2.05 8.47 1.02
N TRP A 82 0.85 8.84 0.55
CA TRP A 82 0.18 10.03 1.00
C TRP A 82 -0.31 9.82 2.44
N MET A 83 0.07 10.73 3.34
CA MET A 83 -0.26 10.68 4.76
C MET A 83 -1.48 11.53 5.06
N ASP A 84 -2.60 11.17 4.45
CA ASP A 84 -3.95 11.62 4.81
C ASP A 84 -4.96 10.58 4.31
N MET A 85 -6.24 10.89 4.49
CA MET A 85 -7.33 10.13 3.94
C MET A 85 -8.38 11.05 3.31
N TRP A 86 -9.00 10.56 2.25
CA TRP A 86 -10.18 11.19 1.70
C TRP A 86 -11.27 11.31 2.77
N HIS A 87 -11.93 12.46 2.81
CA HIS A 87 -13.01 12.78 3.75
C HIS A 87 -12.56 12.97 5.21
N SER A 88 -11.25 12.94 5.50
CA SER A 88 -10.72 13.42 6.78
C SER A 88 -10.92 14.93 6.93
N ASP A 89 -10.94 15.38 8.18
CA ASP A 89 -10.76 16.80 8.50
C ASP A 89 -9.26 17.13 8.38
N PHE A 90 -8.94 18.27 7.76
CA PHE A 90 -7.57 18.77 7.58
C PHE A 90 -7.39 20.10 8.32
N PRO A 91 -7.17 20.12 9.65
CA PRO A 91 -7.08 21.35 10.44
C PRO A 91 -5.98 22.32 9.95
N GLU A 92 -4.93 21.81 9.34
CA GLU A 92 -3.80 22.53 8.79
C GLU A 92 -4.14 23.33 7.51
N GLN A 93 -5.30 23.08 6.87
CA GLN A 93 -5.78 23.92 5.76
C GLN A 93 -5.90 25.40 6.14
N LYS A 94 -6.19 25.71 7.41
CA LYS A 94 -6.20 27.09 7.92
C LYS A 94 -4.84 27.79 7.81
N GLU A 95 -3.77 27.03 7.66
CA GLU A 95 -2.37 27.48 7.52
C GLU A 95 -1.94 27.52 6.03
N GLY A 96 -2.84 27.21 5.10
CA GLY A 96 -2.61 27.33 3.66
C GLY A 96 -1.99 26.11 2.98
N TRP A 97 -1.99 24.95 3.63
CA TRP A 97 -1.48 23.69 3.08
C TRP A 97 -2.35 22.51 3.54
N ALA A 98 -2.25 21.37 2.85
CA ALA A 98 -2.86 20.12 3.29
C ALA A 98 -2.00 18.96 2.80
N GLY A 99 -1.75 18.04 3.72
CA GLY A 99 -1.09 16.78 3.45
C GLY A 99 0.40 16.78 3.25
N MET A 100 0.93 15.58 3.38
CA MET A 100 2.36 15.28 3.27
C MET A 100 2.59 13.83 2.84
N LEU A 101 3.83 13.50 2.49
CA LEU A 101 4.23 12.11 2.29
C LEU A 101 4.69 11.49 3.62
N THR A 102 4.50 10.18 3.75
CA THR A 102 5.15 9.41 4.81
C THR A 102 6.67 9.42 4.65
N LEU A 103 7.39 9.10 5.72
CA LEU A 103 8.81 8.77 5.60
C LEU A 103 8.99 7.60 4.60
N PRO A 104 10.10 7.58 3.83
CA PRO A 104 10.41 6.46 2.97
C PRO A 104 10.65 5.21 3.83
N ARG A 105 9.98 4.11 3.47
CA ARG A 105 10.11 2.81 4.13
C ARG A 105 10.81 1.86 3.18
N GLU A 106 11.84 1.20 3.66
CA GLU A 106 12.42 0.06 2.97
C GLU A 106 11.53 -1.15 3.20
N LEU A 107 11.13 -1.83 2.12
CA LEU A 107 10.24 -2.98 2.18
C LEU A 107 11.03 -4.29 2.10
N HIS A 108 10.62 -5.26 2.92
CA HIS A 108 11.04 -6.67 2.82
C HIS A 108 9.83 -7.59 2.97
N VAL A 109 9.85 -8.77 2.37
CA VAL A 109 8.87 -9.84 2.64
C VAL A 109 9.45 -10.80 3.67
N VAL A 110 8.86 -10.81 4.86
CA VAL A 110 9.26 -11.69 5.96
C VAL A 110 8.07 -12.55 6.39
N ASN A 111 8.22 -13.86 6.32
CA ASN A 111 7.15 -14.83 6.62
C ASN A 111 5.87 -14.57 5.80
N GLY A 112 6.03 -14.22 4.52
CA GLY A 112 4.91 -13.97 3.60
C GLY A 112 4.17 -12.65 3.81
N ARG A 113 4.69 -11.73 4.65
CA ARG A 113 4.12 -10.40 4.89
C ARG A 113 5.15 -9.32 4.58
N LEU A 114 4.69 -8.19 4.03
CA LEU A 114 5.54 -7.01 3.91
C LEU A 114 5.85 -6.45 5.31
N ARG A 115 7.10 -6.03 5.47
CA ARG A 115 7.65 -5.36 6.65
C ARG A 115 8.36 -4.08 6.22
#